data_AF-F8KS57-F1
#
_entry.id   AF-F8KS57-F1
#
_cell.length_a   1.000
_cell.length_b   1.000
_cell.length_c   1.000
_cell.angle_alpha   90.00
_cell.angle_beta   90.00
_cell.angle_gamma   90.00
#
_symmetry.space_group_name_H-M   'P 1'
#
loop_
_entity.id
_entity.type
_entity.pdbx_description
1 polymer ?
#
loop_
_entity_poly.entity_id
_entity_poly.type
_entity_poly.pdbx_seq_one_letter_code
_entity_poly.pdbx_strand_id
1 'polypeptide(L)'
;MARALNHNIQEALEHFQADQALSKEALVVLNGARTGDFTQNIQAQAINPALQHLGVNLNDFSHFLNSIFRNISSTIETYSHNDFRAHMDTSQL
;
A
#
# COMPACT_ATOMS: atom_id res chain seq x y z
N MET A 1 -43.68 -1.07 -1.05
CA MET A 1 -42.86 -1.19 0.17
C MET A 1 -41.88 -2.36 0.12
N ALA A 2 -42.31 -3.58 -0.23
CA ALA A 2 -41.40 -4.73 -0.37
C ALA A 2 -40.26 -4.54 -1.41
N ARG A 3 -40.51 -3.87 -2.54
CA ARG A 3 -39.47 -3.58 -3.55
C ARG A 3 -38.39 -2.60 -3.07
N ALA A 4 -38.79 -1.56 -2.33
CA ALA A 4 -37.84 -0.60 -1.77
C ALA A 4 -37.00 -1.24 -0.65
N LEU A 5 -37.60 -2.14 0.13
CA LEU A 5 -36.88 -2.91 1.13
C LEU A 5 -35.84 -3.85 0.49
N ASN A 6 -36.21 -4.55 -0.58
CA ASN A 6 -35.27 -5.41 -1.31
C ASN A 6 -34.14 -4.61 -1.95
N HIS A 7 -34.42 -3.42 -2.46
CA HIS A 7 -33.40 -2.54 -3.03
C HIS A 7 -32.39 -2.10 -1.97
N ASN A 8 -32.86 -1.64 -0.81
CA ASN A 8 -31.98 -1.24 0.29
C ASN A 8 -31.14 -2.40 0.83
N ILE A 9 -31.69 -3.63 0.85
CA ILE A 9 -30.95 -4.83 1.25
C ILE A 9 -29.86 -5.16 0.23
N GLN A 10 -30.15 -5.05 -1.07
CA GLN A 10 -29.15 -5.26 -2.12
C GLN A 10 -28.04 -4.21 -2.05
N GLU A 11 -28.38 -2.95 -1.90
CA GLU A 11 -27.43 -1.85 -1.79
C GLU A 11 -26.51 -2.03 -0.57
N ALA A 12 -27.08 -2.37 0.60
CA ALA A 12 -26.29 -2.68 1.80
C ALA A 12 -25.35 -3.88 1.61
N LEU A 13 -25.79 -4.91 0.88
CA LEU A 13 -24.97 -6.07 0.54
C LEU A 13 -23.78 -5.70 -0.35
N GLU A 14 -24.00 -4.85 -1.35
CA GLU A 14 -22.95 -4.37 -2.25
C GLU A 14 -21.90 -3.53 -1.49
N HIS A 15 -22.35 -2.63 -0.61
CA HIS A 15 -21.45 -1.87 0.28
C HIS A 15 -20.59 -2.80 1.15
N PHE A 16 -21.21 -3.81 1.75
CA PHE A 16 -20.49 -4.74 2.62
C PHE A 16 -19.50 -5.61 1.85
N GLN A 17 -19.85 -6.03 0.64
CA GLN A 17 -18.96 -6.80 -0.23
C GLN A 17 -17.74 -5.98 -0.69
N ALA A 18 -17.94 -4.72 -1.06
CA ALA A 18 -16.85 -3.81 -1.41
C ALA A 18 -15.87 -3.60 -0.25
N ASP A 19 -16.40 -3.34 0.95
CA ASP A 19 -15.59 -3.16 2.16
C ASP A 19 -14.86 -4.46 2.56
N GLN A 20 -15.49 -5.62 2.37
CA GLN A 20 -14.88 -6.93 2.62
C GLN A 20 -13.75 -7.23 1.63
N ALA A 21 -13.92 -6.86 0.35
CA ALA A 21 -12.88 -7.01 -0.67
C ALA A 21 -11.63 -6.21 -0.30
N LEU A 22 -11.79 -4.94 0.09
CA LEU A 22 -10.68 -4.11 0.56
C LEU A 22 -9.98 -4.72 1.77
N SER A 23 -10.75 -5.17 2.76
CA SER A 23 -10.19 -5.79 3.97
C SER A 23 -9.37 -7.04 3.67
N LYS A 24 -9.83 -7.87 2.72
CA LYS A 24 -9.13 -9.08 2.30
C LYS A 24 -7.82 -8.75 1.58
N GLU A 25 -7.84 -7.77 0.68
CA GLU A 25 -6.63 -7.31 0.00
C GLU A 25 -5.64 -6.66 0.96
N ALA A 26 -6.11 -5.88 1.93
CA ALA A 26 -5.27 -5.31 2.98
C ALA A 26 -4.51 -6.39 3.75
N LEU A 27 -5.16 -7.51 4.08
CA LEU A 27 -4.49 -8.65 4.74
C LEU A 27 -3.43 -9.32 3.84
N VAL A 28 -3.64 -9.36 2.53
CA VAL A 28 -2.66 -9.89 1.58
C VAL A 28 -1.43 -8.98 1.52
N VAL A 29 -1.64 -7.67 1.34
CA VAL A 29 -0.57 -6.67 1.31
C VAL A 29 0.21 -6.64 2.63
N LEU A 30 -0.47 -6.69 3.77
CA LEU A 30 0.19 -6.75 5.09
C LEU A 30 1.00 -8.04 5.28
N ASN A 31 0.53 -9.18 4.76
CA ASN A 31 1.30 -10.41 4.78
C ASN A 31 2.51 -10.35 3.83
N GLY A 32 2.37 -9.75 2.65
CA GLY A 32 3.48 -9.47 1.74
C GLY A 32 4.54 -8.62 2.42
N ALA A 33 4.13 -7.49 3.02
CA ALA A 33 5.00 -6.59 3.77
C ALA A 33 5.73 -7.29 4.93
N ARG A 34 5.04 -8.19 5.66
CA ARG A 34 5.66 -9.03 6.70
C ARG A 34 6.78 -9.92 6.17
N THR A 35 6.68 -10.37 4.92
CA THR A 35 7.71 -11.17 4.23
C THR A 35 8.74 -10.34 3.46
N GLY A 36 8.64 -9.01 3.49
CA GLY A 36 9.51 -8.08 2.76
C GLY A 36 9.08 -7.83 1.30
N ASP A 37 7.92 -8.34 0.88
CA ASP A 37 7.32 -8.02 -0.42
C ASP A 37 6.44 -6.77 -0.29
N PHE A 38 7.01 -5.63 -0.67
CA PHE A 38 6.31 -4.34 -0.69
C PHE A 38 5.79 -3.97 -2.09
N THR A 39 5.73 -4.92 -3.02
CA THR A 39 5.28 -4.65 -4.40
C THR A 39 3.77 -4.79 -4.56
N GLN A 40 3.10 -5.38 -3.57
CA GLN A 40 1.66 -5.60 -3.55
C GLN A 40 0.92 -4.33 -3.12
N ASN A 41 -0.18 -4.03 -3.82
CA ASN A 41 -1.03 -2.88 -3.53
C ASN A 41 -2.50 -3.31 -3.47
N ILE A 42 -3.26 -2.66 -2.60
CA ILE A 42 -4.71 -2.76 -2.52
C ILE A 42 -5.31 -2.05 -3.74
N GLN A 43 -6.06 -2.78 -4.55
CA GLN A 43 -6.77 -2.31 -5.75
C GLN A 43 -8.27 -2.17 -5.51
N ALA A 44 -8.81 -2.93 -4.55
CA ALA A 44 -10.21 -2.87 -4.17
C ALA A 44 -10.57 -1.49 -3.64
N GLN A 45 -11.75 -1.02 -4.04
CA GLN A 45 -12.34 0.22 -3.57
C GLN A 45 -13.40 -0.12 -2.51
N ALA A 46 -13.28 0.48 -1.34
CA ALA A 46 -14.32 0.43 -0.32
C ALA A 46 -15.29 1.58 -0.54
N ILE A 47 -16.57 1.33 -0.25
CA ILE A 47 -17.56 2.41 -0.26
C ILE A 47 -17.50 3.17 1.07
N ASN A 48 -17.06 2.50 2.14
CA ASN A 48 -16.74 3.16 3.38
C ASN A 48 -15.49 4.05 3.22
N PRO A 49 -15.60 5.38 3.38
CA PRO A 49 -14.49 6.30 3.18
C PRO A 49 -13.34 6.06 4.16
N ALA A 50 -13.61 5.61 5.39
CA ALA A 50 -12.56 5.31 6.36
C ALA A 50 -11.74 4.08 5.93
N LEU A 51 -12.39 3.05 5.40
CA LEU A 51 -11.70 1.88 4.83
C LEU A 51 -10.95 2.25 3.55
N GLN A 52 -11.52 3.09 2.70
CA GLN A 52 -10.84 3.58 1.51
C GLN A 52 -9.57 4.35 1.88
N HIS A 53 -9.63 5.26 2.85
CA HIS A 53 -8.46 5.97 3.36
C HIS A 53 -7.42 5.02 3.96
N LEU A 54 -7.84 4.00 4.69
CA LEU A 54 -6.93 2.98 5.21
C LEU A 54 -6.21 2.24 4.07
N GLY A 55 -6.93 1.85 3.02
CA GLY A 55 -6.35 1.19 1.85
C GLY A 55 -5.30 2.04 1.15
N VAL A 56 -5.59 3.33 0.95
CA VAL A 56 -4.64 4.29 0.37
C VAL A 56 -3.39 4.45 1.26
N ASN A 57 -3.58 4.67 2.57
CA ASN A 57 -2.46 4.82 3.51
C ASN A 57 -1.56 3.58 3.56
N LEU A 58 -2.14 2.38 3.45
CA LEU A 58 -1.36 1.13 3.40
C LEU A 58 -0.52 1.01 2.13
N ASN A 59 -1.06 1.43 0.98
CA ASN A 59 -0.30 1.47 -0.27
C ASN A 59 0.85 2.48 -0.19
N ASP A 60 0.58 3.69 0.32
CA ASP A 60 1.59 4.74 0.47
C ASP A 60 2.71 4.31 1.43
N PHE A 61 2.34 3.64 2.54
CA PHE A 61 3.31 3.08 3.48
C PHE A 61 4.19 2.01 2.84
N SER A 62 3.61 1.09 2.07
CA SER A 62 4.35 0.03 1.36
C SER A 62 5.31 0.63 0.32
N HIS A 63 4.84 1.63 -0.43
CA HIS A 63 5.67 2.36 -1.39
C HIS A 63 6.85 3.08 -0.71
N PHE A 64 6.59 3.73 0.41
CA PHE A 64 7.62 4.41 1.20
C PHE A 64 8.71 3.45 1.68
N LEU A 65 8.32 2.30 2.25
CA LEU A 65 9.27 1.28 2.69
C LEU A 65 10.09 0.73 1.52
N ASN A 66 9.45 0.38 0.41
CA ASN A 66 10.13 -0.09 -0.80
C ASN A 66 11.16 0.94 -1.30
N SER A 67 10.80 2.22 -1.31
CA SER A 67 11.70 3.30 -1.72
C SER A 67 12.93 3.41 -0.80
N ILE A 68 12.74 3.29 0.52
CA ILE A 68 13.85 3.28 1.49
C ILE A 68 14.78 2.09 1.23
N PHE A 69 14.23 0.88 1.12
CA PHE A 69 15.04 -0.31 0.90
C PHE A 69 15.82 -0.27 -0.42
N ARG A 70 15.20 0.26 -1.48
CA ARG A 70 15.88 0.47 -2.77
C ARG A 70 17.01 1.50 -2.65
N ASN A 71 16.79 2.61 -1.94
CA ASN A 71 17.82 3.61 -1.73
C ASN A 71 19.01 3.04 -0.94
N ILE A 72 18.75 2.34 0.17
CA ILE A 72 19.80 1.68 0.96
C ILE A 72 20.58 0.69 0.09
N SER A 73 19.87 -0.17 -0.65
CA SER A 73 20.49 -1.19 -1.51
C SER A 73 21.36 -0.56 -2.59
N SER A 74 20.85 0.47 -3.27
CA SER A 74 21.59 1.20 -4.31
C SER A 74 22.80 1.94 -3.74
N THR A 75 22.69 2.50 -2.54
CA THR A 75 23.83 3.16 -1.87
C THR A 75 24.92 2.14 -1.52
N ILE A 76 24.54 0.99 -0.95
CA ILE A 76 25.49 -0.10 -0.64
C ILE A 76 26.16 -0.63 -1.92
N GLU A 77 25.40 -0.79 -3.00
CA GLU A 77 25.93 -1.18 -4.31
C GLU A 77 26.90 -0.12 -4.86
N THR A 78 26.59 1.17 -4.71
CA THR A 78 27.49 2.25 -5.16
C THR A 78 28.81 2.21 -4.37
N TYR A 79 28.74 1.99 -3.07
CA TYR A 79 29.91 1.85 -2.20
C TYR A 79 30.73 0.59 -2.48
N SER A 80 30.10 -0.52 -2.90
CA SER A 80 30.82 -1.74 -3.26
C SER A 80 31.70 -1.57 -4.50
N HIS A 81 31.38 -0.59 -5.36
CA HIS A 81 32.19 -0.16 -6.49
C HIS A 81 33.23 0.91 -6.11
N ASN A 82 33.47 1.13 -4.82
CA ASN A 82 34.36 2.17 -4.25
C ASN A 82 33.93 3.62 -4.58
N ASP A 83 32.67 3.84 -4.97
CA ASP A 83 32.16 5.19 -5.20
C ASP A 83 31.48 5.71 -3.93
N PHE A 84 32.21 6.48 -3.12
CA PHE A 84 31.68 7.03 -1.86
C PHE A 84 31.01 8.40 -2.03
N ARG A 85 30.78 8.85 -3.27
CA ARG A 85 30.20 10.18 -3.54
C ARG A 85 28.71 10.25 -3.23
N ALA A 86 28.02 9.10 -3.16
CA ALA A 86 26.61 9.07 -2.79
C ALA A 86 26.42 9.68 -1.40
N HIS A 87 25.64 10.76 -1.30
CA HIS A 87 25.38 11.51 -0.07
C HIS A 87 26.60 12.20 0.59
N MET A 88 27.77 12.24 -0.05
CA MET A 88 28.84 13.15 0.35
C MET A 88 28.52 14.56 -0.14
N ASP A 89 28.54 15.53 0.78
CA ASP A 89 28.45 16.94 0.41
C ASP A 89 29.78 17.39 -0.19
N THR A 90 29.92 17.25 -1.52
CA THR A 90 31.13 17.67 -2.25
C THR A 90 31.21 19.19 -2.45
N SER A 91 30.25 19.96 -1.92
CA SER A 91 30.22 21.42 -2.05
C SER A 91 31.37 22.13 -1.32
N GLN A 92 32.11 21.41 -0.48
CA GLN A 92 33.25 21.91 0.30
C GLN A 92 34.61 21.28 -0.11
N LEU A 93 34.66 20.54 -1.23
CA LEU A 93 35.88 19.99 -1.83
C LEU A 93 36.30 20.82 -3.05
#